data_AF-A0A7V5R6C4-F1
#
_entry.id   AF-A0A7V5R6C4-F1
#
_cell.length_a   1.000
_cell.length_b   1.000
_cell.length_c   1.000
_cell.angle_alpha   90.00
_cell.angle_beta   90.00
_cell.angle_gamma   90.00
#
_symmetry.space_group_name_H-M   'P 1'
#
loop_
_entity.id
_entity.type
_entity.pdbx_description
1 polymer ?
#
loop_
_entity_poly.entity_id
_entity_poly.type
_entity_poly.pdbx_seq_one_letter_code
_entity_poly.pdbx_strand_id
1 'polypeptide(L)' 'PLGDEVYPTKTLAEHEQNYILAVLARTGGNKTRAAKILGIDRVSLWRKLKRYEGQGIEIS' A
#
# COMPACT_ATOMS: atom_id res chain seq x y z
N PRO A 1 -26.83 -14.63 14.38
CA PRO A 1 -25.67 -14.75 13.47
C PRO A 1 -25.43 -13.42 12.74
N LEU A 2 -24.30 -12.77 13.01
CA LEU A 2 -23.84 -11.61 12.25
C LEU A 2 -23.29 -12.15 10.93
N GLY A 3 -24.05 -12.00 9.84
CA GLY A 3 -23.69 -12.51 8.51
C GLY A 3 -22.53 -11.74 7.88
N ASP A 4 -22.07 -12.22 6.73
CA ASP A 4 -20.91 -11.70 5.98
C ASP A 4 -20.98 -10.18 5.67
N GLU A 5 -22.17 -9.58 5.73
CA GLU A 5 -22.42 -8.15 5.48
C GLU A 5 -21.75 -7.20 6.50
N VAL A 6 -21.31 -7.67 7.66
CA VAL A 6 -20.73 -6.83 8.73
C VAL A 6 -19.19 -6.85 8.74
N TYR A 7 -18.54 -7.77 8.00
CA TYR A 7 -17.09 -7.87 7.99
C TYR A 7 -16.44 -6.92 6.95
N PRO A 8 -15.23 -6.41 7.24
CA PRO A 8 -14.48 -5.62 6.28
C PRO A 8 -14.23 -6.41 5.00
N THR A 9 -14.60 -5.82 3.86
CA THR A 9 -14.50 -6.44 2.53
C THR A 9 -13.07 -6.47 1.98
N LYS A 10 -12.12 -5.83 2.68
CA LYS A 10 -10.71 -5.78 2.31
C LYS A 10 -9.85 -6.44 3.36
N THR A 11 -8.87 -7.19 2.89
CA THR A 11 -7.79 -7.76 3.70
C THR A 11 -6.85 -6.67 4.21
N LEU A 12 -6.09 -6.98 5.26
CA LEU A 12 -5.03 -6.10 5.75
C LEU A 12 -3.99 -5.79 4.66
N ALA A 13 -3.71 -6.76 3.79
CA ALA A 13 -2.78 -6.58 2.68
C ALA A 13 -3.29 -5.54 1.68
N GLU A 14 -4.59 -5.56 1.35
CA GLU A 14 -5.21 -4.57 0.47
C GLU A 14 -5.28 -3.19 1.12
N HIS A 15 -5.53 -3.11 2.42
CA HIS A 15 -5.46 -1.85 3.16
C HIS A 15 -4.05 -1.26 3.15
N GLU A 16 -3.03 -2.09 3.43
CA GLU A 16 -1.63 -1.67 3.37
C GLU A 16 -1.26 -1.17 1.97
N GLN A 17 -1.61 -1.93 0.92
CA GLN A 17 -1.37 -1.56 -0.47
C GLN A 17 -2.02 -0.22 -0.81
N ASN A 18 -3.32 -0.07 -0.54
CA ASN A 18 -4.05 1.16 -0.83
C ASN A 18 -3.44 2.36 -0.11
N TYR A 19 -3.03 2.18 1.15
CA TYR A 19 -2.41 3.24 1.93
C TYR A 19 -1.03 3.62 1.38
N ILE A 20 -0.20 2.65 1.00
CA ILE A 20 1.11 2.88 0.38
C ILE A 20 0.96 3.68 -0.92
N LEU A 21 0.04 3.30 -1.80
CA LEU A 21 -0.21 4.00 -3.07
C LEU A 21 -0.73 5.41 -2.83
N ALA A 22 -1.64 5.60 -1.88
CA ALA A 22 -2.14 6.93 -1.52
C ALA A 22 -1.03 7.85 -1.00
N VAL A 23 -0.10 7.34 -0.19
CA VAL A 23 1.04 8.11 0.30
C VAL A 23 2.03 8.43 -0.84
N LEU A 24 2.27 7.49 -1.76
CA LEU A 24 3.09 7.76 -2.95
C LEU A 24 2.50 8.86 -3.80
N ALA A 25 1.20 8.81 -4.12
CA ALA A 25 0.51 9.85 -4.88
C ALA A 25 0.61 11.22 -4.17
N ARG A 26 0.34 11.27 -2.86
CA ARG A 26 0.46 12.50 -2.04
C ARG A 26 1.89 13.06 -1.99
N THR A 27 2.90 12.23 -2.22
CA THR A 27 4.31 12.64 -2.22
C THR A 27 4.89 12.83 -3.63
N GLY A 28 4.05 12.73 -4.68
CA GLY A 28 4.50 12.82 -6.08
C GLY A 28 5.50 11.72 -6.45
N GLY A 29 5.29 10.50 -5.95
CA GLY A 29 6.17 9.35 -6.22
C GLY A 29 7.50 9.37 -5.46
N ASN A 30 7.71 10.32 -4.54
CA ASN A 30 8.93 10.40 -3.74
C ASN A 30 8.99 9.29 -2.69
N LYS A 31 9.61 8.17 -3.05
CA LYS A 31 9.74 6.95 -2.24
C LYS A 31 10.44 7.17 -0.89
N THR A 32 11.40 8.09 -0.81
CA THR A 32 12.07 8.41 0.46
C THR A 32 11.12 9.14 1.42
N ARG A 33 10.35 10.11 0.93
CA ARG A 33 9.35 10.82 1.73
C ARG A 33 8.18 9.91 2.09
N ALA A 34 7.72 9.08 1.16
CA ALA A 34 6.66 8.10 1.40
C ALA A 34 7.04 7.10 2.50
N ALA A 35 8.24 6.52 2.44
CA ALA A 35 8.73 5.59 3.46
C ALA A 35 8.74 6.22 4.87
N LYS A 36 9.18 7.49 4.97
CA LYS A 36 9.13 8.24 6.24
C LYS A 36 7.71 8.42 6.78
N ILE A 37 6.75 8.77 5.92
CA ILE A 37 5.33 8.93 6.31
C ILE A 37 4.71 7.58 6.74
N LEU A 38 5.06 6.51 6.02
CA LEU A 38 4.59 5.16 6.30
C LEU A 38 5.23 4.55 7.56
N GLY A 39 6.31 5.15 8.08
CA GLY A 39 7.05 4.62 9.22
C GLY A 39 7.80 3.32 8.93
N ILE A 40 8.17 3.09 7.66
CA ILE A 40 8.90 1.89 7.23
C ILE A 40 10.23 2.26 6.59
N ASP A 41 11.15 1.31 6.50
CA ASP A 41 12.37 1.51 5.76
C ASP A 41 12.11 1.56 4.23
N ARG A 42 12.98 2.28 3.51
CA ARG A 42 12.84 2.48 2.06
C ARG A 42 12.97 1.18 1.25
N VAL A 43 13.77 0.22 1.71
CA VAL A 43 13.95 -1.10 1.06
C VAL A 43 12.68 -1.93 1.23
N SER A 44 12.03 -1.89 2.40
CA SER A 44 10.72 -2.52 2.61
C SER A 44 9.66 -1.93 1.69
N LEU A 45 9.61 -0.59 1.56
CA LEU A 45 8.72 0.05 0.60
C LEU A 45 9.02 -0.47 -0.82
N TRP A 46 10.28 -0.47 -1.26
CA TRP A 46 10.67 -0.94 -2.59
C TRP A 46 10.23 -2.40 -2.86
N ARG A 47 10.42 -3.31 -1.90
CA ARG A 47 9.99 -4.72 -2.04
C ARG A 47 8.48 -4.84 -2.20
N LYS A 48 7.69 -4.06 -1.44
CA LYS A 48 6.23 -4.03 -1.57
C LYS A 48 5.81 -3.51 -2.94
N LEU A 49 6.43 -2.42 -3.42
CA LEU A 49 6.17 -1.89 -4.77
C LEU A 49 6.50 -2.92 -5.86
N LYS A 50 7.64 -3.61 -5.77
CA LYS A 50 7.97 -4.70 -6.71
C LYS A 50 6.96 -5.84 -6.71
N ARG A 51 6.44 -6.20 -5.53
CA ARG A 51 5.36 -7.19 -5.43
C ARG A 51 4.08 -6.70 -6.11
N TYR A 52 3.70 -5.44 -5.90
CA TYR A 52 2.50 -4.86 -6.50
C TYR A 52 2.61 -4.78 -8.04
N GLU A 53 3.76 -4.37 -8.57
CA GLU A 53 4.03 -4.44 -10.03
C GLU A 53 3.87 -5.87 -10.56
N GLY A 54 4.41 -6.87 -9.84
CA GLY A 54 4.24 -8.28 -10.20
C GLY A 54 2.81 -8.81 -10.11
N GLN A 55 1.93 -8.09 -9.42
CA GLN A 55 0.49 -8.37 -9.33
C GLN A 55 -0.33 -7.55 -10.35
N GLY A 56 0.34 -6.81 -11.25
CA GLY A 56 -0.32 -5.99 -12.27
C GLY A 56 -0.84 -4.64 -11.78
N ILE A 57 -0.41 -4.19 -10.59
CA ILE A 57 -0.80 -2.90 -10.04
C ILE A 57 0.13 -1.83 -10.59
N GLU A 58 -0.44 -0.81 -11.23
CA GLU A 58 0.31 0.34 -11.71
C GLU A 58 0.76 1.23 -10.54
N ILE A 59 2.04 1.58 -10.52
CA ILE A 59 2.65 2.46 -9.53
C ILE A 59 3.03 3.76 -10.24
N SER A 60 2.11 4.72 -10.23
CA SER A 60 2.32 6.09 -10.74
C SER A 60 2.96 7.01 -9.71
#